data_AF-A0A6B2RQ82-F1
#
_entry.id   AF-A0A6B2RQ82-F1
#
_cell.length_a   1.000
_cell.length_b   1.000
_cell.length_c   1.000
_cell.angle_alpha   90.00
_cell.angle_beta   90.00
_cell.angle_gamma   90.00
#
_symmetry.space_group_name_H-M   'P 1'
#
loop_
_entity.id
_entity.type
_entity.pdbx_description
1 polymer ?
#
loop_
_entity_poly.entity_id
_entity_poly.type
_entity_poly.pdbx_seq_one_letter_code
_entity_poly.pdbx_strand_id
1 'polypeptide(L)' 'MQSVGGKKSLVVTFCSDGSKLYSKNVKSGEVTRTTKSVKDFYFWQIGMSAADGVTGLWRAEEVKVQGEAAQCM' A
#
# COMPACT_ATOMS: atom_id res chain seq x y z
N MET A 1 -15.50 10.79 -6.63
CA MET A 1 -14.72 12.02 -6.93
C MET A 1 -15.34 13.15 -6.14
N GLN A 2 -14.77 13.51 -4.99
CA GLN A 2 -15.22 14.67 -4.22
C GLN A 2 -14.17 15.76 -4.39
N SER A 3 -14.55 16.87 -4.99
CA SER A 3 -13.65 18.00 -5.21
C SER A 3 -13.55 18.78 -3.90
N VAL A 4 -12.40 18.73 -3.23
CA VAL A 4 -12.10 19.60 -2.08
C VAL A 4 -11.03 20.58 -2.56
N GLY A 5 -11.42 21.83 -2.77
CA GLY A 5 -10.48 22.92 -3.08
C GLY A 5 -9.79 22.82 -4.45
N GLY A 6 -10.54 22.60 -5.54
CA GLY A 6 -10.05 22.76 -6.92
C GLY A 6 -9.06 21.70 -7.44
N LYS A 7 -8.43 20.93 -6.56
CA LYS A 7 -7.53 19.82 -6.91
C LYS A 7 -8.30 18.51 -6.95
N LYS A 8 -8.10 17.73 -8.02
CA LYS A 8 -8.70 16.39 -8.11
C LYS A 8 -8.08 15.50 -7.02
N SER A 9 -8.93 14.95 -6.16
CA SER A 9 -8.55 13.98 -5.14
C SER A 9 -9.33 12.68 -5.31
N LEU A 10 -8.73 11.59 -4.88
CA LEU A 10 -9.34 10.26 -4.86
C LEU A 10 -8.79 9.44 -3.70
N VAL A 11 -9.48 8.35 -3.37
CA VAL A 11 -9.00 7.32 -2.45
C VAL A 11 -8.91 6.02 -3.21
N VAL A 12 -7.74 5.37 -3.18
CA VAL A 12 -7.53 4.03 -3.71
C VAL A 12 -7.57 3.04 -2.55
N THR A 13 -8.36 1.98 -2.69
CA THR A 13 -8.44 0.91 -1.69
C THR A 13 -8.13 -0.44 -2.31
N PHE A 14 -7.26 -1.24 -1.68
CA PHE A 14 -6.88 -2.55 -2.18
C PHE A 14 -6.33 -3.46 -1.07
N CYS A 15 -6.38 -4.77 -1.30
CA CYS A 15 -5.74 -5.79 -0.48
C CYS A 15 -4.33 -6.08 -0.99
N SER A 16 -3.41 -6.41 -0.10
CA SER A 16 -2.09 -6.95 -0.45
C SER A 16 -1.74 -8.21 0.35
N ASP A 17 -1.23 -9.23 -0.35
CA ASP A 17 -0.69 -10.46 0.25
C ASP A 17 0.84 -10.34 0.40
N GLY A 18 1.28 -10.11 1.64
CA GLY A 18 2.68 -10.05 2.03
C GLY A 18 3.32 -11.42 2.29
N SER A 19 2.59 -12.53 2.20
CA SER A 19 3.10 -13.86 2.58
C SER A 19 4.19 -14.40 1.66
N LYS A 20 4.38 -13.75 0.51
CA LYS A 20 5.46 -14.05 -0.45
C LYS A 20 6.70 -13.19 -0.23
N LEU A 21 6.63 -12.19 0.65
CA LEU A 21 7.79 -11.37 0.99
C LEU A 21 8.79 -12.19 1.80
N TYR A 22 10.06 -11.94 1.58
CA TYR A 22 11.16 -12.57 2.31
C TYR A 22 12.26 -11.55 2.54
N SER A 23 13.03 -11.76 3.61
CA SER A 23 14.22 -10.96 3.87
C SER A 23 15.44 -11.68 3.32
N LYS A 24 16.37 -10.93 2.72
CA LYS A 24 17.67 -11.45 2.31
C LYS A 24 18.77 -10.59 2.92
N ASN A 25 19.68 -11.20 3.64
CA ASN A 25 20.89 -10.54 4.09
C ASN A 25 21.79 -10.29 2.87
N VAL A 26 22.11 -9.03 2.59
CA VAL A 26 22.89 -8.65 1.40
C VAL A 26 24.34 -9.15 1.48
N LYS A 27 24.93 -9.20 2.68
CA LYS A 27 26.33 -9.61 2.88
C LYS A 27 26.50 -11.12 2.82
N SER A 28 25.67 -11.87 3.56
CA SER A 28 25.79 -13.34 3.63
C SER A 28 25.01 -14.06 2.53
N GLY A 29 24.06 -13.38 1.88
CA GLY A 29 23.14 -13.99 0.92
C GLY A 29 22.04 -14.85 1.56
N GLU A 30 22.02 -14.97 2.89
CA GLU A 30 21.03 -15.75 3.63
C GLU A 30 19.62 -15.23 3.41
N VAL A 31 18.67 -16.13 3.18
CA VAL A 31 17.26 -15.82 2.94
C VAL A 31 16.42 -16.30 4.11
N THR A 32 15.67 -15.39 4.72
CA THR A 32 14.70 -15.68 5.77
C THR A 32 13.29 -15.54 5.21
N ARG A 33 12.53 -16.63 5.26
CA ARG A 33 11.10 -16.67 4.90
C ARG A 33 10.26 -16.78 6.16
N THR A 34 9.17 -16.03 6.23
CA THR A 34 8.17 -16.16 7.29
C THR A 34 7.15 -17.23 6.92
N THR A 35 6.54 -17.86 7.92
CA THR A 35 5.39 -18.75 7.72
C THR A 35 4.14 -17.91 7.48
N LYS A 36 3.38 -18.24 6.43
CA LYS A 36 2.14 -17.54 6.08
C LYS A 36 1.16 -17.51 7.28
N SER A 37 0.64 -16.34 7.59
CA SER A 37 -0.34 -16.11 8.65
C SER A 37 -1.21 -14.89 8.34
N VAL A 38 -2.24 -14.65 9.16
CA VAL A 38 -3.08 -13.43 9.05
C VAL A 38 -2.27 -12.14 9.06
N LYS A 39 -1.12 -12.14 9.74
CA LYS A 39 -0.22 -10.99 9.86
C LYS A 39 0.37 -10.53 8.54
N ASP A 40 0.29 -11.37 7.50
CA ASP A 40 0.81 -11.07 6.18
C ASP A 40 -0.20 -10.33 5.27
N PHE A 41 -1.45 -10.16 5.70
CA PHE A 41 -2.49 -9.54 4.89
C PHE A 41 -2.83 -8.13 5.35
N TYR A 42 -2.92 -7.23 4.37
CA TYR A 42 -3.12 -5.80 4.62
C TYR A 42 -4.24 -5.24 3.74
N PHE A 43 -5.06 -4.38 4.33
CA PHE A 43 -6.02 -3.55 3.62
C PHE A 43 -5.53 -2.10 3.59
N TRP A 44 -5.32 -1.57 2.38
CA TRP A 44 -4.78 -0.24 2.14
C TRP A 44 -5.88 0.75 1.80
N GLN A 45 -5.73 1.96 2.31
CA GLN A 45 -6.45 3.14 1.84
C GLN A 45 -5.43 4.25 1.61
N ILE A 46 -5.32 4.70 0.36
CA ILE A 46 -4.39 5.76 -0.03
C ILE A 46 -5.19 6.94 -0.53
N GLY A 47 -5.14 8.05 0.22
CA GLY A 47 -5.63 9.34 -0.23
C GLY A 47 -4.63 9.94 -1.20
N MET A 48 -5.06 10.26 -2.42
CA MET A 48 -4.20 10.80 -3.47
C MET A 48 -4.73 12.12 -4.01
N SER A 49 -3.80 12.99 -4.42
CA SER A 49 -4.09 14.23 -5.14
C SER A 49 -3.37 14.26 -6.49
N ALA A 50 -3.99 14.88 -7.50
CA ALA A 50 -3.31 15.10 -8.78
C ALA A 50 -2.12 16.06 -8.58
N ALA A 51 -0.98 15.79 -9.19
CA ALA A 51 0.18 16.67 -9.13
C ALA A 51 -0.02 17.91 -10.01
N ASP A 52 0.43 19.06 -9.52
CA ASP A 52 0.38 20.30 -10.28
C ASP A 52 1.39 20.25 -11.43
N GLY A 53 0.97 20.69 -12.61
CA GLY A 53 1.82 20.80 -13.80
C GLY A 53 2.20 19.48 -14.48
N VAL A 54 1.70 18.32 -14.02
CA VAL A 54 1.99 17.02 -14.64
C VAL A 54 0.72 16.18 -14.80
N THR A 55 0.23 16.08 -16.04
CA THR A 55 -0.94 15.28 -16.38
C THR A 55 -0.72 13.80 -16.05
N GLY A 56 -1.67 13.19 -15.35
CA GLY A 56 -1.66 11.76 -15.03
C GLY A 56 -0.80 11.38 -13.83
N LEU A 57 0.00 12.30 -13.28
CA LEU A 57 0.74 12.04 -12.04
C LEU A 57 -0.17 12.27 -10.84
N TRP A 58 -0.29 11.25 -9.99
CA TRP A 58 -0.97 11.33 -8.70
C TRP A 58 0.04 11.15 -7.58
N ARG A 59 -0.10 11.92 -6.50
CA ARG A 59 0.74 11.83 -5.29
C ARG A 59 -0.11 11.32 -4.14
N ALA A 60 0.46 10.39 -3.36
CA ALA A 60 -0.14 9.98 -2.11
C ALA A 60 0.04 11.10 -1.07
N GLU A 61 -1.05 11.48 -0.41
CA GLU A 61 -1.08 12.51 0.64
C GLU A 61 -1.28 11.87 2.01
N GLU A 62 -2.08 10.80 2.08
CA GLU A 62 -2.35 10.06 3.31
C GLU A 62 -2.37 8.56 3.01
N VAL A 63 -1.80 7.76 3.91
CA VAL A 63 -1.79 6.30 3.82
C VAL A 63 -2.31 5.74 5.14
N LYS A 64 -3.38 4.94 5.07
CA LYS A 64 -3.92 4.15 6.18
C LYS A 64 -3.82 2.68 5.82
N VAL A 65 -3.32 1.88 6.77
CA VAL A 65 -3.12 0.45 6.60
C VAL A 65 -3.73 -0.27 7.78
N GLN A 66 -4.65 -1.19 7.51
CA GLN A 66 -5.08 -2.20 8.47
C GLN A 66 -4.23 -3.46 8.23
N GLY A 67 -3.35 -3.78 9.18
CA GLY A 67 -2.68 -5.08 9.23
C GLY A 67 -3.62 -6.16 9.78
N GLU A 68 -3.19 -7.42 9.69
CA GLU A 68 -4.01 -8.57 10.10
C GLU A 68 -5.41 -8.56 9.46
N ALA A 69 -5.48 -8.09 8.21
CA ALA A 69 -6.73 -7.87 7.49
C ALA A 69 -7.31 -9.20 7.01
N ALA A 70 -8.07 -9.88 7.86
CA ALA A 70 -8.68 -11.18 7.56
C ALA A 70 -9.57 -11.16 6.30
N GLN A 71 -10.16 -10.01 5.95
CA GLN A 71 -10.92 -9.82 4.72
C GLN A 71 -10.08 -9.92 3.43
N CYS A 72 -8.75 -9.88 3.54
CA CYS A 72 -7.81 -9.88 2.42
C CYS A 72 -7.08 -11.23 2.24
N MET A 73 -7.45 -12.28 3.00
CA MET A 73 -6.84 -13.62 2.93
C MET A 73 -7.12 -14.37 1.63
#